data_AF-A0A1B5Z9K3-F1
#
_entry.id   AF-A0A1B5Z9K3-F1
#
_cell.length_a   1.000
_cell.length_b   1.000
_cell.length_c   1.000
_cell.angle_alpha   90.00
_cell.angle_beta   90.00
_cell.angle_gamma   90.00
#
_symmetry.space_group_name_H-M   'P 1'
#
loop_
_entity.id
_entity.type
_entity.pdbx_description
1 polymer ?
#
loop_
_entity_poly.entity_id
_entity_poly.type
_entity_poly.pdbx_seq_one_letter_code
_entity_poly.pdbx_strand_id
1 'polypeptide(L)'
;LAEKETEAARLVGEKAELEGRIKDLAAERDTLAGKVKDLESRPCSSGTAPDADELVIDPNGEYRGFTRAALVSRIFELEGQQLDAAKSRFDNAVAQLMVLNPGVDLVVEGASELKEVQDGVIVSPAVEED
;
A
#
# COMPACT_ATOMS: atom_id res chain seq x y z
N LEU A 1 13.14 51.35 -48.75
CA LEU A 1 12.21 50.35 -49.31
C LEU A 1 12.66 48.94 -48.95
N ALA A 2 13.89 48.55 -49.30
CA ALA A 2 14.46 47.22 -49.04
C ALA A 2 14.38 46.75 -47.57
N GLU A 3 14.69 47.59 -46.59
CA GLU A 3 14.62 47.23 -45.16
C GLU A 3 13.20 46.90 -44.68
N LYS A 4 12.18 47.57 -45.24
CA LYS A 4 10.77 47.26 -44.94
C LYS A 4 10.32 45.95 -45.60
N GLU A 5 10.86 45.63 -46.77
CA GLU A 5 10.59 44.35 -47.45
C GLU A 5 11.25 43.17 -46.73
N THR A 6 12.48 43.35 -46.21
CA THR A 6 13.15 42.30 -45.41
C THR A 6 12.42 42.04 -44.09
N GLU A 7 11.95 43.10 -43.42
CA GLU A 7 11.21 42.95 -42.17
C GLU A 7 9.82 42.33 -42.40
N ALA A 8 9.14 42.67 -43.51
CA ALA A 8 7.89 42.04 -43.89
C ALA A 8 8.06 40.53 -44.15
N ALA A 9 9.13 40.13 -44.84
CA ALA A 9 9.43 38.72 -45.06
C ALA A 9 9.72 37.96 -43.74
N ARG A 10 10.43 38.59 -42.80
CA ARG A 10 10.70 38.03 -41.46
C ARG A 10 9.41 37.80 -40.68
N LEU A 11 8.54 38.81 -40.62
CA LEU A 11 7.27 38.74 -39.91
C LEU A 11 6.31 37.70 -40.51
N VAL A 12 6.32 37.52 -41.84
CA VAL A 12 5.54 36.47 -42.51
C VAL A 12 6.04 35.07 -42.12
N GLY A 13 7.35 34.87 -42.04
CA GLY A 13 7.94 33.61 -41.57
C GLY A 13 7.60 33.30 -40.11
N GLU A 14 7.76 34.29 -39.22
CA GLU A 14 7.44 34.16 -37.80
C GLU A 14 5.94 33.88 -37.58
N LYS A 15 5.06 34.54 -38.34
CA LYS A 15 3.62 34.28 -38.32
C LYS A 15 3.30 32.84 -38.72
N ALA A 16 3.91 32.33 -39.79
CA ALA A 16 3.68 30.96 -40.25
C ALA A 16 4.16 29.92 -39.22
N GLU A 17 5.28 30.18 -38.55
CA GLU A 17 5.79 29.32 -37.47
C GLU A 17 4.86 29.31 -36.26
N LEU A 18 4.42 30.49 -35.80
CA LEU A 18 3.48 30.61 -34.68
C LEU A 18 2.13 29.96 -34.98
N GLU A 19 1.62 30.11 -36.21
CA GLU A 19 0.40 29.44 -36.66
C GLU A 19 0.55 27.91 -36.66
N GLY A 20 1.74 27.38 -36.97
CA GLY A 20 2.05 25.96 -36.85
C GLY A 20 1.98 25.49 -35.39
N ARG A 21 2.71 26.18 -34.49
CA ARG A 21 2.74 25.85 -33.05
C ARG A 21 1.36 25.90 -32.41
N ILE A 22 0.51 26.85 -32.81
CA ILE A 22 -0.88 26.95 -32.31
C ILE A 22 -1.69 25.71 -32.71
N LYS A 23 -1.52 25.20 -33.93
CA LYS A 23 -2.23 23.99 -34.38
C LYS A 23 -1.77 22.75 -33.60
N ASP A 24 -0.46 22.62 -33.38
CA ASP A 24 0.10 21.48 -32.64
C ASP A 24 -0.38 21.48 -31.18
N LEU A 25 -0.32 22.63 -30.50
CA LEU A 25 -0.83 22.79 -29.13
C LEU A 25 -2.34 22.54 -29.03
N ALA A 26 -3.12 22.93 -30.04
CA ALA A 26 -4.56 22.65 -30.05
C ALA A 26 -4.82 21.13 -30.14
N ALA A 27 -4.08 20.42 -30.99
CA ALA A 27 -4.18 18.96 -31.10
C ALA A 27 -3.76 18.25 -29.80
N GLU A 28 -2.69 18.72 -29.14
CA GLU A 28 -2.25 18.20 -27.85
C GLU A 28 -3.29 18.43 -26.76
N ARG A 29 -3.86 19.65 -26.69
CA ARG A 29 -4.94 19.99 -25.74
C ARG A 29 -6.13 19.04 -25.91
N ASP A 30 -6.57 18.80 -27.14
CA ASP A 30 -7.71 17.93 -27.42
C ASP A 30 -7.40 16.47 -27.06
N THR A 31 -6.17 16.02 -27.30
CA THR A 31 -5.68 14.70 -26.89
C THR A 31 -5.67 14.56 -25.37
N LEU A 32 -5.14 15.55 -24.65
CA LEU A 32 -5.09 15.56 -23.18
C LEU A 32 -6.49 15.63 -22.57
N ALA A 33 -7.39 16.44 -23.14
CA ALA A 33 -8.78 16.51 -22.72
C ALA A 33 -9.49 15.15 -22.85
N GLY A 34 -9.22 14.41 -23.93
CA GLY A 34 -9.68 13.04 -24.11
C GLY A 34 -9.16 12.10 -23.02
N LYS A 35 -7.86 12.15 -22.70
CA LYS A 35 -7.25 11.33 -21.64
C LYS A 35 -7.82 11.67 -20.26
N VAL A 36 -8.04 12.94 -19.95
CA VAL A 36 -8.65 13.36 -18.68
C VAL A 36 -10.06 12.80 -18.57
N LYS A 37 -10.88 12.93 -19.61
CA LYS A 37 -12.24 12.37 -19.62
C LYS A 37 -12.26 10.85 -19.47
N ASP A 38 -11.32 10.15 -20.11
CA ASP A 38 -11.16 8.69 -19.95
C ASP A 38 -10.82 8.34 -18.50
N LEU A 39 -9.83 9.02 -17.90
CA LEU A 39 -9.43 8.82 -16.52
C LEU A 39 -10.54 9.16 -15.51
N GLU A 40 -11.34 10.21 -15.75
CA GLU A 40 -12.49 10.57 -14.92
C GLU A 40 -13.65 9.57 -15.05
N SER A 41 -13.83 8.99 -16.24
CA SER A 41 -14.87 7.98 -16.49
C SER A 41 -14.52 6.60 -15.95
N ARG A 42 -13.22 6.33 -15.73
CA ARG A 42 -12.80 5.17 -14.98
C ARG A 42 -13.31 5.33 -13.55
N PRO A 43 -14.05 4.36 -13.01
CA PRO A 43 -14.52 4.44 -11.64
C PRO A 43 -13.30 4.65 -10.72
N CYS A 44 -13.20 5.84 -10.14
CA CYS A 44 -12.33 6.06 -9.00
C CYS A 44 -12.79 5.08 -7.92
N SER A 45 -11.94 4.10 -7.59
CA SER A 45 -12.06 3.24 -6.41
C SER A 45 -12.13 4.01 -5.08
N SER A 46 -12.14 5.35 -5.10
CA SER A 46 -12.07 6.23 -3.94
C SER A 46 -13.37 7.01 -3.67
N GLY A 47 -14.44 6.83 -4.46
CA GLY A 47 -15.61 7.74 -4.39
C GLY A 47 -17.00 7.11 -4.28
N THR A 48 -17.14 5.80 -4.42
CA THR A 48 -18.43 5.12 -4.24
C THR A 48 -18.67 4.78 -2.77
N ALA A 49 -19.95 4.71 -2.37
CA ALA A 49 -20.33 4.11 -1.09
C ALA A 49 -19.55 2.79 -0.88
N PRO A 50 -19.17 2.46 0.38
CA PRO A 50 -18.40 1.24 0.64
C PRO A 50 -19.12 0.08 -0.03
N ASP A 51 -18.37 -0.72 -0.79
CA ASP A 51 -18.96 -1.89 -1.41
C ASP A 51 -19.41 -2.87 -0.30
N ALA A 52 -20.29 -3.81 -0.66
CA ALA A 52 -20.83 -4.73 0.32
C ALA A 52 -19.74 -5.59 0.99
N ASP A 53 -18.60 -5.79 0.32
CA ASP A 53 -17.49 -6.60 0.81
C ASP A 53 -16.63 -5.78 1.79
N GLU A 54 -16.44 -4.48 1.57
CA GLU A 54 -15.78 -3.54 2.48
C GLU A 54 -16.55 -3.46 3.81
N LEU A 55 -17.89 -3.46 3.77
CA LEU A 55 -18.71 -3.49 4.98
C LEU A 55 -18.61 -4.80 5.76
N VAL A 56 -18.24 -5.91 5.11
CA VAL A 56 -17.96 -7.19 5.79
C VAL A 56 -16.59 -7.14 6.47
N ILE A 57 -15.59 -6.57 5.79
CA ILE A 57 -14.20 -6.49 6.30
C ILE A 57 -14.07 -5.41 7.39
N ASP A 58 -14.78 -4.30 7.24
CA ASP A 58 -14.78 -3.17 8.18
C ASP A 58 -16.21 -2.73 8.54
N PRO A 59 -16.93 -3.51 9.38
CA PRO A 59 -18.31 -3.21 9.75
C PRO A 59 -18.47 -1.87 10.48
N ASN A 60 -17.42 -1.40 11.16
CA ASN A 60 -17.43 -0.17 11.94
C ASN A 60 -16.90 1.05 11.15
N GLY A 61 -16.35 0.83 9.95
CA GLY A 61 -15.73 1.88 9.14
C GLY A 61 -14.44 2.45 9.75
N GLU A 62 -13.70 1.68 10.55
CA GLU A 62 -12.43 2.09 11.18
C GLU A 62 -11.39 2.53 10.13
N TYR A 63 -11.38 1.89 8.97
CA TYR A 63 -10.42 2.10 7.90
C TYR A 63 -10.91 3.05 6.80
N ARG A 64 -12.14 3.57 6.92
CA ARG A 64 -12.68 4.51 5.95
C ARG A 64 -11.77 5.74 5.82
N GLY A 65 -11.31 5.99 4.60
CA GLY A 65 -10.44 7.15 4.31
C GLY A 65 -8.98 6.95 4.72
N PHE A 66 -8.58 5.75 5.17
CA PHE A 66 -7.17 5.43 5.29
C PHE A 66 -6.53 5.44 3.91
N THR A 67 -5.33 6.03 3.83
CA THR A 67 -4.49 5.85 2.66
C THR A 67 -3.92 4.43 2.63
N ARG A 68 -3.48 3.95 1.46
CA ARG A 68 -2.77 2.67 1.36
C ARG A 68 -1.59 2.58 2.34
N ALA A 69 -0.85 3.68 2.52
CA ALA A 69 0.27 3.72 3.45
C ALA A 69 -0.21 3.57 4.91
N ALA A 70 -1.30 4.23 5.29
CA ALA A 70 -1.87 4.13 6.63
C ALA A 70 -2.36 2.71 6.96
N LEU A 71 -3.01 2.05 5.99
CA LEU A 71 -3.40 0.64 6.13
C LEU A 71 -2.20 -0.28 6.37
N VAL A 72 -1.15 -0.12 5.56
CA VAL A 72 0.08 -0.90 5.70
C VAL A 72 0.72 -0.65 7.07
N SER A 73 0.83 0.60 7.51
CA SER A 73 1.34 0.92 8.85
C SER A 73 0.53 0.27 9.97
N ARG A 74 -0.80 0.25 9.84
CA ARG A 74 -1.69 -0.38 10.82
C ARG A 74 -1.50 -1.89 10.89
N ILE A 75 -1.31 -2.56 9.75
CA ILE A 75 -1.04 -4.00 9.69
C ILE A 75 0.26 -4.32 10.45
N PHE A 76 1.36 -3.63 10.15
CA PHE A 76 2.64 -3.85 10.83
C PHE A 76 2.57 -3.60 12.34
N GLU A 77 1.83 -2.57 12.77
CA GLU A 77 1.58 -2.30 14.19
C GLU A 77 0.85 -3.49 14.85
N LEU A 78 -0.23 -3.97 14.24
CA LEU A 78 -1.03 -5.08 14.76
C LEU A 78 -0.24 -6.39 14.79
N GLU A 79 0.56 -6.68 13.76
CA GLU A 79 1.43 -7.87 13.70
C GLU A 79 2.45 -7.86 14.85
N GLY A 80 3.09 -6.71 15.09
CA GLY A 80 4.02 -6.54 16.22
C GLY A 80 3.34 -6.77 17.57
N GLN A 81 2.18 -6.15 17.79
CA GLN A 81 1.41 -6.31 19.03
C GLN A 81 0.98 -7.76 19.27
N GLN A 82 0.59 -8.49 18.22
CA GLN A 82 0.22 -9.90 18.33
C GLN A 82 1.40 -10.77 18.74
N LEU A 83 2.59 -10.53 18.17
CA LEU A 83 3.80 -11.26 18.53
C LEU A 83 4.18 -11.02 20.00
N ASP A 84 4.17 -9.78 20.45
CA ASP A 84 4.48 -9.43 21.85
C ASP A 84 3.47 -10.06 22.82
N ALA A 85 2.19 -10.09 22.45
CA ALA A 85 1.14 -10.73 23.23
C ALA A 85 1.32 -12.25 23.29
N ALA A 86 1.69 -12.89 22.18
CA ALA A 86 1.96 -14.33 22.12
C ALA A 86 3.15 -14.71 23.01
N LYS A 87 4.25 -13.95 22.91
CA LYS A 87 5.43 -14.13 23.76
C LYS A 87 5.09 -14.02 25.24
N SER A 88 4.38 -12.96 25.62
CA SER A 88 4.00 -12.73 27.03
C SER A 88 3.12 -13.84 27.58
N ARG A 89 2.20 -14.37 26.77
CA ARG A 89 1.34 -15.50 27.14
C ARG A 89 2.12 -16.80 27.28
N PHE A 90 3.06 -17.04 26.37
CA PHE A 90 3.95 -18.20 26.42
C PHE A 90 4.82 -18.19 27.69
N ASP A 91 5.52 -17.08 27.96
CA ASP A 91 6.35 -16.92 29.16
C ASP A 91 5.51 -17.14 30.44
N ASN A 92 4.27 -16.63 30.44
CA ASN A 92 3.35 -16.85 31.55
C ASN A 92 2.95 -18.33 31.71
N ALA A 93 2.66 -19.04 30.62
CA ALA A 93 2.34 -20.46 30.66
C ALA A 93 3.53 -21.30 31.18
N VAL A 94 4.76 -20.99 30.73
CA VAL A 94 5.98 -21.62 31.24
C VAL A 94 6.12 -21.40 32.74
N ALA A 95 5.92 -20.16 33.22
CA ALA A 95 5.97 -19.86 34.64
C ALA A 95 4.90 -20.62 35.45
N GLN A 96 3.68 -20.73 34.93
CA GLN A 96 2.62 -21.54 35.55
C GLN A 96 3.03 -23.02 35.66
N LEU A 97 3.62 -23.59 34.62
CA LEU A 97 4.10 -24.98 34.63
C LEU A 97 5.19 -25.20 35.68
N MET A 98 6.12 -24.26 35.85
CA MET A 98 7.14 -24.34 36.90
C MET A 98 6.53 -24.32 38.30
N VAL A 99 5.48 -23.52 38.52
CA VAL A 99 4.77 -23.47 39.81
C VAL A 99 4.01 -24.78 40.09
N LEU A 100 3.38 -25.35 39.06
CA LEU A 100 2.58 -26.58 39.19
C LEU A 100 3.43 -27.84 39.38
N ASN A 101 4.73 -27.80 39.05
CA ASN A 101 5.64 -28.94 39.17
C ASN A 101 6.75 -28.66 40.20
N PRO A 102 6.41 -28.51 41.49
CA PRO A 102 7.41 -28.22 42.51
C PRO A 102 8.39 -29.39 42.64
N GLY A 103 9.69 -29.07 42.67
CA GLY A 103 10.77 -30.07 42.77
C GLY A 103 11.21 -30.68 41.43
N VAL A 104 10.60 -30.27 40.32
CA VAL A 104 11.06 -30.59 38.96
C VAL A 104 11.68 -29.33 38.35
N ASP A 105 12.93 -29.43 37.92
CA ASP A 105 13.58 -28.35 37.17
C ASP A 105 13.26 -28.53 35.68
N LEU A 106 12.42 -27.66 35.13
CA LEU A 106 12.01 -27.73 33.73
C LEU A 106 13.10 -27.12 32.84
N VAL A 107 13.60 -27.90 31.89
CA VAL A 107 14.50 -27.39 30.85
C VAL A 107 13.67 -26.62 29.83
N VAL A 108 13.77 -25.30 29.87
CA VAL A 108 13.05 -24.37 28.97
C VAL A 108 13.92 -23.82 27.85
N GLU A 109 15.19 -24.21 27.81
CA GLU A 109 16.12 -23.77 26.76
C GLU A 109 15.60 -24.22 25.39
N GLY A 110 15.53 -23.27 24.45
CA GLY A 110 15.06 -23.51 23.09
C GLY A 110 13.54 -23.55 22.92
N ALA A 111 12.76 -23.48 24.01
CA ALA A 111 11.32 -23.34 23.97
C ALA A 111 10.93 -21.93 23.50
N SER A 112 9.97 -21.82 22.59
CA SER A 112 9.50 -20.56 22.02
C SER A 112 8.06 -20.71 21.55
N GLU A 113 7.32 -19.61 21.62
CA GLU A 113 6.00 -19.39 21.06
C GLU A 113 5.93 -19.64 19.54
N LEU A 114 7.06 -19.59 18.83
CA LEU A 114 7.15 -19.80 17.38
C LEU A 114 7.60 -21.20 16.98
N LYS A 115 7.81 -22.11 17.95
CA LYS A 115 8.24 -23.48 17.69
C LYS A 115 7.15 -24.47 18.01
N GLU A 116 7.26 -25.64 17.41
CA GLU A 116 6.33 -26.75 17.60
C GLU A 116 7.07 -28.02 17.99
N VAL A 117 6.32 -29.00 18.50
CA VAL A 117 6.86 -30.31 18.87
C VAL A 117 6.46 -31.32 17.80
N GLN A 118 7.44 -31.83 17.06
CA GLN A 118 7.28 -32.93 16.11
C GLN A 118 8.05 -34.14 16.63
N ASP A 119 7.37 -35.29 16.77
CA ASP A 119 7.97 -36.54 17.28
C ASP A 119 8.78 -36.39 18.59
N GLY A 120 8.32 -35.48 19.47
CA GLY A 120 8.97 -35.20 20.76
C GLY A 120 10.16 -34.24 20.69
N VAL A 121 10.45 -33.65 19.53
CA VAL A 121 11.54 -32.69 19.31
C VAL A 121 10.97 -31.31 19.02
N ILE A 122 11.58 -30.28 19.62
CA ILE A 122 11.22 -28.88 19.36
C ILE A 122 11.86 -28.45 18.04
N VAL A 123 11.03 -28.09 17.06
CA VAL A 123 11.45 -27.66 15.72
C VAL A 123 10.81 -26.33 15.34
N SER A 124 11.41 -25.62 14.39
CA SER A 124 10.76 -24.48 13.75
C SER A 124 9.75 -25.02 12.73
N PRO A 125 8.52 -24.45 12.67
CA PRO A 125 7.54 -24.85 11.67
C PRO A 125 8.10 -24.62 10.27
N ALA A 126 7.66 -25.45 9.31
CA ALA A 126 8.00 -25.25 7.92
C ALA A 126 7.42 -23.90 7.47
N VAL A 127 8.24 -23.08 6.80
CA VAL A 127 7.71 -21.89 6.12
C VAL A 127 6.92 -22.41 4.94
N GLU A 128 5.59 -22.37 5.02
CA GLU A 128 4.75 -22.54 3.84
C GLU A 128 4.96 -21.30 2.97
N GLU A 129 5.69 -21.46 1.87
CA GLU A 129 5.72 -20.47 0.79
C GLU A 129 4.40 -20.64 0.00
N ASP A 130 3.41 -19.82 0.31
CA ASP A 130 2.21 -19.62 -0.52
C ASP A 130 2.50 -18.81 -1.78
#